data_AF-K8XH29-F1
#
_entry.id   AF-K8XH29-F1
#
_cell.length_a   1.000
_cell.length_b   1.000
_cell.length_c   1.000
_cell.angle_alpha   90.00
_cell.angle_beta   90.00
_cell.angle_gamma   90.00
#
_symmetry.space_group_name_H-M   'P 1'
#
loop_
_entity.id
_entity.type
_entity.pdbx_description
1 polymer ?
#
loop_
_entity_poly.entity_id
_entity_poly.type
_entity_poly.pdbx_seq_one_letter_code
_entity_poly.pdbx_strand_id
1 'polypeptide(L)'
;RLWLTDITEHWTDEGKLYLCAIKDCFSTRIVGYSIADRMTADLACSALRHAIALRNPDGTVVHSDRGSQFRSGMFVELLACNGLQGSMGKVG
;
A
#
# COMPACT_ATOMS: atom_id res chain seq x y z
N ARG A 1 -10.23 -9.94 5.62
CA ARG A 1 -10.62 -8.82 4.71
C ARG A 1 -9.65 -8.75 3.53
N LEU A 2 -9.98 -8.05 2.44
CA LEU A 2 -9.11 -7.88 1.28
C LEU A 2 -8.89 -6.39 1.02
N TRP A 3 -7.63 -5.98 1.06
CA TRP A 3 -7.17 -4.66 0.67
C TRP A 3 -6.35 -4.75 -0.61
N LEU A 4 -6.55 -3.79 -1.51
CA LEU A 4 -5.71 -3.60 -2.69
C LEU A 4 -4.81 -2.40 -2.45
N THR A 5 -3.56 -2.49 -2.87
CA THR A 5 -2.62 -1.36 -2.85
C THR A 5 -1.94 -1.21 -4.19
N ASP A 6 -1.74 0.04 -4.59
CA ASP A 6 -1.05 0.41 -5.82
C ASP A 6 -0.37 1.78 -5.65
N ILE A 7 0.65 2.05 -6.47
CA ILE A 7 1.29 3.37 -6.56
C ILE A 7 1.04 3.95 -7.95
N THR A 8 0.39 5.11 -7.99
CA THR A 8 0.15 5.84 -9.24
C THR A 8 0.99 7.11 -9.29
N GLU A 9 1.56 7.39 -10.47
CA GLU A 9 2.26 8.64 -10.78
C GLU A 9 1.27 9.69 -11.29
N HIS A 10 1.40 10.92 -10.79
CA HIS A 10 0.63 12.08 -11.21
C HIS A 10 1.59 13.24 -11.51
N TRP A 11 1.32 13.95 -12.60
CA TRP A 11 2.04 15.17 -12.96
C TRP A 11 1.40 16.39 -12.32
N THR A 12 2.22 17.29 -11.79
CA THR A 12 1.85 18.61 -11.27
C THR A 12 2.73 19.68 -11.90
N ASP A 13 2.41 20.96 -11.66
CA ASP A 13 3.23 22.09 -12.11
C ASP A 13 4.61 22.14 -11.43
N GLU A 14 4.78 21.41 -10.31
CA GLU A 14 6.02 21.34 -9.52
C GLU A 14 6.84 20.06 -9.82
N GLY A 15 6.32 19.16 -10.65
CA GLY A 15 6.98 17.92 -11.04
C GLY A 15 6.13 16.67 -10.84
N LYS A 16 6.78 15.53 -10.65
CA LYS A 16 6.11 14.24 -10.45
C LYS A 16 5.73 14.04 -9.00
N LEU A 17 4.54 13.50 -8.78
CA LEU A 17 4.01 13.14 -7.48
C LEU A 17 3.53 11.69 -7.51
N TYR A 18 3.88 10.91 -6.50
CA TYR A 18 3.48 9.52 -6.36
C TYR A 18 2.48 9.37 -5.24
N LEU A 19 1.33 8.78 -5.54
CA LEU A 19 0.29 8.43 -4.58
C LEU A 19 0.29 6.92 -4.38
N CYS A 20 0.52 6.46 -3.16
CA CYS A 20 0.20 5.09 -2.76
C CYS A 20 -1.16 5.10 -2.06
N ALA A 21 -2.11 4.30 -2.54
CA ALA A 21 -3.44 4.21 -1.97
C ALA A 21 -3.80 2.75 -1.62
N ILE A 22 -4.47 2.56 -0.49
CA ILE A 22 -4.98 1.27 -0.02
C ILE A 22 -6.50 1.31 -0.02
N LYS A 23 -7.11 0.46 -0.83
CA LYS A 23 -8.56 0.34 -0.97
C LYS A 23 -9.06 -0.92 -0.26
N ASP A 24 -10.11 -0.77 0.55
CA ASP A 24 -10.85 -1.91 1.11
C ASP A 24 -11.92 -2.39 0.12
N CYS A 25 -11.77 -3.61 -0.39
CA CYS A 25 -12.69 -4.17 -1.40
C CYS A 25 -14.12 -4.32 -0.93
N PHE A 26 -14.35 -4.48 0.38
CA PHE A 26 -15.70 -4.73 0.92
C PHE A 26 -16.48 -3.43 1.10
N SER A 27 -15.79 -2.36 1.50
CA SER A 27 -16.43 -1.05 1.71
C SER A 27 -16.24 -0.08 0.56
N THR A 28 -15.45 -0.45 -0.45
CA THR A 28 -14.99 0.36 -1.58
C THR A 28 -14.26 1.66 -1.22
N ARG A 29 -13.95 1.88 0.07
CA ARG A 29 -13.27 3.08 0.58
C ARG A 29 -11.76 2.97 0.45
N ILE A 30 -11.10 4.10 0.21
CA ILE A 30 -9.67 4.26 0.52
C ILE A 30 -9.53 4.29 2.03
N VAL A 31 -8.75 3.36 2.57
CA VAL A 31 -8.54 3.20 4.01
C VAL A 31 -7.18 3.67 4.48
N GLY A 32 -6.23 3.89 3.57
CA GLY A 32 -4.97 4.55 3.86
C GLY A 32 -4.34 5.05 2.56
N TYR A 33 -3.53 6.09 2.68
CA TYR A 33 -2.79 6.64 1.56
C TYR A 33 -1.55 7.38 2.05
N SER A 34 -0.60 7.57 1.15
CA SER A 34 0.57 8.43 1.36
C SER A 34 0.99 9.03 0.02
N ILE A 35 1.63 10.20 0.06
CA ILE A 35 2.07 10.98 -1.09
C ILE A 35 3.53 11.37 -0.91
N ALA A 36 4.34 11.24 -1.97
CA ALA A 36 5.72 11.71 -1.99
C ALA A 36 6.16 12.11 -3.41
N ASP A 37 7.26 12.85 -3.50
CA ASP A 37 7.94 13.21 -4.76
C ASP A 37 8.72 12.04 -5.38
N ARG A 38 8.93 10.96 -4.61
CA ARG A 38 9.67 9.75 -5.05
C ARG A 38 8.91 8.46 -4.78
N MET A 39 8.97 7.53 -5.73
CA MET A 39 8.40 6.19 -5.60
C MET A 39 9.28 5.28 -4.73
N THR A 40 9.15 5.38 -3.41
CA THR A 40 9.96 4.63 -2.43
C THR A 40 9.17 3.53 -1.71
N ALA A 41 9.88 2.61 -1.04
CA ALA A 41 9.25 1.65 -0.14
C ALA A 41 8.59 2.32 1.07
N ASP A 42 9.13 3.45 1.54
CA ASP A 42 8.53 4.19 2.66
C ASP A 42 7.18 4.79 2.30
N LEU A 43 7.00 5.26 1.06
CA LEU A 43 5.70 5.70 0.55
C LEU A 43 4.62 4.63 0.75
N ALA A 44 4.92 3.38 0.36
CA ALA A 44 4.01 2.25 0.54
C ALA A 44 3.80 1.89 2.03
N CYS A 45 4.86 1.89 2.83
CA CYS A 45 4.78 1.60 4.26
C CYS A 45 3.96 2.65 5.02
N SER A 46 4.10 3.92 4.66
CA SER A 46 3.35 5.03 5.25
C SER A 46 1.86 4.94 4.92
N ALA A 47 1.49 4.58 3.69
CA ALA A 47 0.11 4.30 3.34
C ALA A 47 -0.46 3.11 4.14
N LEU A 48 0.34 2.06 4.35
CA LEU A 48 -0.06 0.88 5.13
C LEU A 48 -0.23 1.19 6.62
N ARG A 49 0.69 1.93 7.23
CA ARG A 49 0.57 2.40 8.63
C ARG A 49 -0.71 3.20 8.82
N HIS A 50 -1.02 4.11 7.88
CA HIS A 50 -2.24 4.89 7.90
C HIS A 50 -3.49 3.99 7.86
N ALA A 51 -3.51 2.98 6.97
CA ALA A 51 -4.62 2.04 6.88
C ALA A 51 -4.82 1.19 8.14
N ILE A 52 -3.72 0.72 8.75
CA ILE A 52 -3.74 -0.05 9.99
C ILE A 52 -4.33 0.79 11.12
N ALA A 53 -3.83 2.03 11.30
CA ALA A 53 -4.29 2.93 12.34
C ALA A 53 -5.79 3.25 12.25
N LEU A 54 -6.32 3.39 11.03
CA LEU A 54 -7.73 3.73 10.80
C LEU A 54 -8.70 2.55 10.93
N ARG A 55 -8.24 1.31 10.67
CA ARG A 55 -9.16 0.16 10.51
C ARG A 55 -8.96 -0.97 11.51
N ASN A 56 -7.87 -0.93 12.29
CA ASN A 56 -7.44 -1.99 13.19
C ASN A 56 -7.70 -3.39 12.58
N PRO A 57 -7.06 -3.68 11.44
CA PRO A 57 -7.39 -4.85 10.63
C PRO A 57 -7.07 -6.16 11.37
N ASP A 58 -7.91 -7.18 11.13
CA ASP A 58 -7.67 -8.56 11.57
C ASP A 58 -7.89 -9.51 10.38
N GLY A 59 -7.06 -10.56 10.27
CA GLY A 59 -7.10 -11.53 9.17
C GLY A 59 -7.17 -10.88 7.78
N THR A 60 -6.40 -9.81 7.55
CA THR A 60 -6.49 -8.98 6.34
C THR A 60 -5.38 -9.30 5.36
N VAL A 61 -5.78 -9.60 4.12
CA VAL A 61 -4.88 -9.80 2.99
C VAL A 61 -4.67 -8.45 2.31
N VAL A 62 -3.41 -8.08 2.12
CA VAL A 62 -3.00 -6.90 1.35
C VAL A 62 -2.46 -7.39 0.02
N HIS A 63 -3.21 -7.16 -1.05
CA HIS A 63 -2.82 -7.53 -2.40
C HIS A 63 -2.19 -6.34 -3.12
N SER A 64 -1.01 -6.56 -3.70
CA SER A 64 -0.20 -5.58 -4.41
C SER A 64 0.21 -6.11 -5.78
N ASP A 65 0.74 -5.23 -6.63
CA ASP A 65 1.49 -5.67 -7.81
C ASP A 65 2.88 -6.21 -7.40
N ARG A 66 3.79 -6.43 -8.37
CA ARG A 66 5.17 -6.91 -8.09
C ARG A 66 6.19 -5.78 -7.96
N GLY A 67 5.74 -4.55 -7.71
CA GLY A 67 6.59 -3.39 -7.49
C GLY A 67 7.65 -3.66 -6.42
N SER A 68 8.86 -3.12 -6.61
CA SER A 68 9.97 -3.31 -5.67
C SER A 68 9.65 -2.76 -4.26
N GLN A 69 8.77 -1.78 -4.19
CA GLN A 69 8.29 -1.11 -2.98
C GLN A 69 7.51 -2.09 -2.09
N PHE A 70 6.61 -2.88 -2.69
CA PHE A 70 5.81 -3.89 -1.99
C PHE A 70 6.59 -5.19 -1.70
N ARG A 71 7.70 -5.42 -2.40
CA ARG A 71 8.64 -6.53 -2.12
C ARG A 71 9.77 -6.17 -1.17
N SER A 72 9.86 -4.91 -0.75
CA SER A 72 10.91 -4.46 0.15
C SER A 72 10.81 -5.17 1.51
N GLY A 73 11.95 -5.44 2.14
CA GLY A 73 11.99 -6.05 3.47
C GLY A 73 11.16 -5.27 4.49
N MET A 74 11.25 -3.93 4.44
CA MET A 74 10.48 -3.03 5.30
C MET A 74 8.95 -3.20 5.14
N PHE A 75 8.45 -3.36 3.91
CA PHE A 75 7.01 -3.56 3.68
C PHE A 75 6.55 -4.94 4.14
N VAL A 76 7.34 -5.97 3.86
CA VAL A 76 7.04 -7.36 4.27
C VAL A 76 7.07 -7.50 5.80
N GLU A 77 8.06 -6.91 6.47
CA GLU A 77 8.14 -6.86 7.93
C GLU A 77 6.94 -6.11 8.53
N LEU A 78 6.57 -4.97 7.94
CA LEU A 78 5.42 -4.20 8.41
C LEU A 78 4.11 -5.01 8.34
N LEU A 79 3.91 -5.80 7.28
CA LEU A 79 2.77 -6.71 7.18
C LEU A 79 2.81 -7.76 8.30
N ALA A 80 3.96 -8.43 8.47
CA ALA A 80 4.13 -9.49 9.45
C ALA A 80 3.91 -9.01 10.90
N CYS A 81 4.50 -7.86 11.26
CA CYS A 81 4.35 -7.26 12.60
C CYS A 81 2.92 -6.84 12.93
N ASN A 82 2.05 -6.67 11.94
CA ASN A 82 0.65 -6.29 12.12
C ASN A 82 -0.34 -7.42 11.79
N GLY A 83 0.13 -8.67 11.68
CA GLY A 83 -0.75 -9.82 11.41
C GLY A 83 -1.42 -9.79 10.04
N LEU A 84 -0.85 -9.05 9.09
CA LEU A 84 -1.35 -8.92 7.73
C LEU A 84 -0.69 -9.93 6.80
N GLN A 85 -1.44 -10.43 5.82
CA GLN A 85 -0.93 -11.37 4.82
C GLN A 85 -0.70 -10.66 3.49
N GLY A 86 0.54 -10.67 3.00
CA GLY A 86 0.87 -10.14 1.68
C GLY A 86 0.45 -11.09 0.56
N SER A 87 -0.14 -10.55 -0.50
CA SER A 87 -0.45 -11.23 -1.74
C SER A 87 0.03 -10.39 -2.93
N MET A 88 0.46 -11.04 -4.01
CA MET A 88 0.95 -10.35 -5.22
C MET A 88 0.32 -10.92 -6.48
N GLY A 89 0.14 -10.06 -7.50
CA GLY A 89 -0.30 -10.46 -8.84
C GLY A 89 0.66 -11.45 -9.56
N LYS A 90 0.12 -12.21 -10.52
CA LYS A 90 0.89 -13.09 -11.41
C LYS A 90 1.66 -12.29 -12.47
N VAL A 91 2.79 -12.83 -12.92
CA VAL A 91 3.45 -12.40 -14.16
C VAL A 91 2.66 -13.01 -15.32
N GLY A 92 2.26 -12.17 -16.27
CA GLY A 92 1.63 -12.59 -17.53
C GLY A 92 2.66 -13.15 -18.52
#